data_AF-Q5FIZ1-F1
#
_entry.id   AF-Q5FIZ1-F1
#
_cell.length_a   1.000
_cell.length_b   1.000
_cell.length_c   1.000
_cell.angle_alpha   90.00
_cell.angle_beta   90.00
_cell.angle_gamma   90.00
#
_symmetry.space_group_name_H-M   'P 1'
#
loop_
_entity.id
_entity.type
_entity.pdbx_description
1 polymer ?
#
loop_
_entity_poly.entity_id
_entity_poly.type
_entity_poly.pdbx_seq_one_letter_code
_entity_poly.pdbx_strand_id
1 'polypeptide(L)' 'MKKMITKPVGMFELFYDLVFVYTISKITAMIHHPVNGIIPVVTLL' A
#
# COMPACT_ATOMS: atom_id res chain seq x y z
N MET A 1 -34.56 -11.55 -1.70
CA MET A 1 -33.08 -11.72 -1.74
C MET A 1 -32.49 -10.61 -2.58
N LYS A 2 -31.58 -9.79 -2.02
CA LYS A 2 -30.96 -8.67 -2.73
C LYS A 2 -29.96 -9.24 -3.75
N LYS A 3 -30.18 -9.00 -5.04
CA LYS A 3 -29.28 -9.44 -6.11
C LYS A 3 -27.96 -8.68 -5.96
N MET A 4 -26.90 -9.38 -5.58
CA MET A 4 -25.56 -8.77 -5.53
C MET A 4 -25.08 -8.58 -6.96
N ILE A 5 -24.94 -7.32 -7.37
CA ILE A 5 -24.34 -6.95 -8.64
C ILE A 5 -22.83 -6.81 -8.37
N THR A 6 -22.07 -7.89 -8.57
CA THR A 6 -20.61 -7.86 -8.45
C THR A 6 -20.01 -7.26 -9.71
N LYS A 7 -19.35 -6.11 -9.58
CA LYS A 7 -18.56 -5.53 -10.67
C LYS A 7 -17.35 -6.44 -10.93
N PRO A 8 -17.08 -6.87 -12.17
CA PRO A 8 -15.82 -7.52 -12.49
C PRO A 8 -14.67 -6.54 -12.20
N VAL A 9 -13.74 -6.96 -11.33
CA VAL A 9 -12.55 -6.17 -10.97
C VAL A 9 -11.51 -6.35 -12.08
N GLY A 10 -11.01 -5.25 -12.61
CA GLY A 10 -9.94 -5.29 -13.61
C GLY A 10 -8.60 -5.62 -12.96
N MET A 11 -7.70 -6.28 -13.71
CA MET A 11 -6.35 -6.59 -13.23
C MET A 11 -5.57 -5.34 -12.79
N PHE A 12 -5.79 -4.19 -13.45
CA PHE A 12 -5.22 -2.91 -13.04
C PHE A 12 -5.77 -2.39 -11.70
N GLU A 13 -7.08 -2.55 -11.47
CA GLU A 13 -7.71 -2.16 -10.20
C GLU A 13 -7.12 -2.96 -9.05
N LEU A 14 -6.99 -4.28 -9.23
CA LEU A 14 -6.32 -5.14 -8.25
C LEU A 14 -4.84 -4.76 -8.06
N PHE A 15 -4.13 -4.43 -9.13
CA PHE A 15 -2.74 -3.97 -9.05
C PHE A 15 -2.61 -2.67 -8.25
N TYR A 16 -3.47 -1.68 -8.50
CA TYR A 16 -3.47 -0.42 -7.76
C TYR A 16 -3.81 -0.61 -6.28
N ASP A 17 -4.79 -1.46 -5.97
CA ASP A 17 -5.14 -1.77 -4.57
C ASP A 17 -3.94 -2.37 -3.82
N LEU A 18 -3.21 -3.28 -4.47
CA LEU A 18 -2.03 -3.91 -3.88
C LEU A 18 -0.86 -2.92 -3.71
N VAL A 19 -0.54 -2.13 -4.73
CA VAL A 19 0.53 -1.12 -4.67
C VAL A 19 0.22 -0.06 -3.62
N PHE A 20 -1.05 0.35 -3.51
CA PHE A 20 -1.51 1.33 -2.53
C PHE A 20 -1.25 0.84 -1.10
N VAL A 21 -1.76 -0.33 -0.73
CA VAL A 21 -1.57 -0.88 0.62
C VAL A 21 -0.10 -1.15 0.93
N TYR A 22 0.66 -1.67 -0.04
CA TYR A 22 2.09 -1.91 0.12
C TYR A 22 2.86 -0.60 0.40
N THR A 23 2.56 0.46 -0.33
CA THR A 23 3.21 1.76 -0.15
C THR A 23 2.93 2.33 1.23
N ILE A 24 1.67 2.28 1.69
CA ILE A 24 1.31 2.73 3.05
C ILE A 24 2.02 1.89 4.11
N SER A 25 2.13 0.57 3.92
CA SER A 25 2.87 -0.31 4.83
C SER A 25 4.35 0.08 4.93
N LYS A 26 5.00 0.36 3.79
CA LYS A 26 6.42 0.79 3.75
C LYS A 26 6.64 2.13 4.43
N ILE A 27 5.79 3.12 4.15
CA ILE A 27 5.85 4.44 4.79
C ILE A 27 5.66 4.30 6.31
N THR A 28 4.69 3.47 6.73
CA THR A 28 4.41 3.25 8.16
C THR A 28 5.59 2.58 8.86
N ALA A 29 6.22 1.59 8.23
CA ALA A 29 7.42 0.95 8.75
C ALA A 29 8.60 1.91 8.87
N MET A 30 8.74 2.87 7.94
CA MET A 30 9.76 3.93 8.01
C MET A 30 9.55 4.87 9.20
N ILE A 31 8.29 5.16 9.56
CA ILE A 31 7.94 6.05 10.68
C ILE A 31 8.04 5.32 12.03
N HIS A 32 7.83 4.00 12.05
CA HIS A 32 7.86 3.20 13.29
C HIS A 32 9.28 2.86 13.78
N HIS A 33 10.26 2.73 12.87
CA HIS A 33 11.67 2.52 13.21
C HIS A 33 12.59 3.60 12.60
N PRO A 34 12.46 4.87 13.01
CA PRO A 34 13.40 5.89 12.58
C PRO A 34 14.75 5.61 13.24
N VAL A 35 15.78 5.35 12.44
CA VAL A 35 17.15 5.20 12.95
C VAL A 35 17.63 6.60 13.32
N ASN A 36 17.79 6.86 14.62
CA ASN A 36 18.18 8.17 15.15
C ASN A 36 17.27 9.34 14.71
N GLY A 37 15.97 9.10 14.47
CA GLY A 37 15.04 10.15 14.04
C GLY A 37 15.15 10.53 12.56
N ILE A 38 16.00 9.85 11.79
CA ILE A 38 16.23 10.10 10.36
C ILE A 38 15.71 8.90 9.58
N ILE A 39 14.94 9.17 8.53
CA ILE A 39 14.57 8.16 7.54
C ILE A 39 15.74 8.06 6.55
N PRO A 40 16.47 6.93 6.47
CA PRO A 40 17.57 6.80 5.54
C PRO A 40 17.05 6.85 4.10
N VAL A 41 17.68 7.68 3.25
CA VAL A 41 17.31 7.82 1.82
C VAL A 41 17.41 6.48 1.07
N VAL A 42 18.27 5.57 1.53
CA VAL A 42 18.41 4.22 0.96
C VAL A 42 17.15 3.37 1.10
N THR A 43 16.24 3.71 2.02
CA THR A 43 14.96 3.01 2.18
C THR A 43 13.93 3.43 1.12
N LEU A 44 14.18 4.55 0.42
CA LEU A 44 13.30 5.10 -0.61
C LEU A 44 13.66 4.62 -2.03
N LEU A 45 14.84 4.03 -2.22
CA LEU A 45 15.33 3.44 -3.47
C LEU A 45 15.20 1.91 -3.43
#